data_AF-A0A1I4VEM8-F1
#
_entry.id   AF-A0A1I4VEM8-F1
#
_cell.length_a   1.000
_cell.length_b   1.000
_cell.length_c   1.000
_cell.angle_alpha   90.00
_cell.angle_beta   90.00
_cell.angle_gamma   90.00
#
_symmetry.space_group_name_H-M   'P 1'
#
loop_
_entity.id
_entity.type
_entity.pdbx_description
1 polymer ?
#
loop_
_entity_poly.entity_id
_entity_poly.type
_entity_poly.pdbx_seq_one_letter_code
_entity_poly.pdbx_strand_id
1 'polypeptide(L)'
;MTEPPYYGTAEPLRDFVAECLTQVQFYAGMGVDYAAAKDDTGLTYSTRRAVAALKHGVAILKMLEEKNAADLQAQQLARAEQQGADVALGLRGRDG
;
A
#
# COMPACT_ATOMS: atom_id res chain seq x y z
N MET A 1 -19.46 14.43 10.46
CA MET A 1 -18.52 13.32 10.20
C MET A 1 -17.22 13.95 9.75
N THR A 2 -16.18 13.90 10.57
CA THR A 2 -14.82 14.27 10.16
C THR A 2 -14.19 13.03 9.55
N GLU A 3 -13.84 13.08 8.26
CA GLU A 3 -13.09 12.01 7.62
C GLU A 3 -11.74 11.84 8.35
N PRO A 4 -11.27 10.60 8.55
CA PRO A 4 -9.94 10.36 9.07
C PRO A 4 -8.88 10.97 8.10
N PRO A 5 -7.73 11.43 8.61
CA PRO A 5 -6.70 11.99 7.77
C PRO A 5 -6.19 10.91 6.79
N TYR A 6 -6.40 11.10 5.50
CA TYR A 6 -5.93 10.19 4.45
C TYR A 6 -4.39 10.20 4.37
N TYR A 7 -3.80 11.40 4.40
CA TYR A 7 -2.35 11.56 4.41
C TYR A 7 -1.73 11.09 5.73
N GLY A 8 -0.63 10.35 5.63
CA GLY A 8 0.05 9.76 6.78
C GLY A 8 -0.47 8.37 7.18
N THR A 9 -1.48 7.84 6.48
CA THR A 9 -1.95 6.45 6.62
C THR A 9 -1.38 5.54 5.53
N ALA A 10 -1.71 4.26 5.60
CA ALA A 10 -1.36 3.26 4.59
C ALA A 10 -2.23 3.33 3.32
N GLU A 11 -3.38 4.01 3.34
CA GLU A 11 -4.30 4.06 2.19
C GLU A 11 -3.71 4.67 0.92
N PRO A 12 -3.01 5.81 0.95
CA PRO A 12 -2.40 6.38 -0.25
C PRO A 12 -1.45 5.41 -0.96
N LEU A 13 -0.73 4.58 -0.21
CA LEU A 13 0.17 3.58 -0.78
C LEU A 13 -0.62 2.44 -1.46
N ARG A 14 -1.76 2.03 -0.89
CA ARG A 14 -2.65 1.02 -1.51
C ARG A 14 -3.23 1.52 -2.81
N ASP A 15 -3.73 2.76 -2.82
CA ASP A 15 -4.29 3.38 -4.01
C ASP A 15 -3.23 3.50 -5.12
N PHE A 16 -2.01 3.87 -4.74
CA PHE A 16 -0.92 4.00 -5.70
C PHE A 16 -0.44 2.64 -6.25
N VAL A 17 -0.48 1.57 -5.46
CA VAL A 17 -0.28 0.19 -5.97
C VAL A 17 -1.37 -0.17 -6.96
N ALA A 18 -2.64 0.11 -6.65
CA ALA A 18 -3.77 -0.18 -7.54
C ALA A 18 -3.65 0.59 -8.87
N GLU A 19 -3.21 1.84 -8.84
CA GLU A 19 -2.91 2.62 -10.04
C GLU A 19 -1.78 1.99 -10.87
N CYS A 20 -0.69 1.57 -10.22
CA CYS A 20 0.40 0.87 -10.91
C CYS A 20 -0.08 -0.42 -11.59
N LEU A 21 -0.91 -1.21 -10.92
CA LEU A 21 -1.49 -2.44 -11.49
C LEU A 21 -2.45 -2.15 -12.64
N THR A 22 -3.19 -1.05 -12.57
CA THR A 22 -4.05 -0.59 -13.68
C THR A 22 -3.21 -0.23 -14.91
N GLN A 23 -2.06 0.43 -14.73
CA GLN A 23 -1.12 0.69 -15.82
C GLN A 23 -0.53 -0.60 -16.40
N VAL A 24 -0.20 -1.59 -15.57
CA VAL A 24 0.25 -2.91 -16.03
C VAL A 24 -0.81 -3.56 -16.92
N GLN A 25 -2.07 -3.59 -16.46
CA GLN A 25 -3.18 -4.15 -17.22
C GLN A 25 -3.33 -3.43 -18.58
N PHE A 26 -3.28 -2.11 -18.57
CA PHE A 26 -3.39 -1.30 -19.79
C PHE A 26 -2.29 -1.62 -20.81
N TYR A 27 -1.02 -1.57 -20.39
CA TYR A 27 0.09 -1.83 -21.30
C TYR A 27 0.18 -3.30 -21.72
N ALA A 28 -0.19 -4.25 -20.85
CA ALA A 28 -0.28 -5.66 -21.22
C ALA A 28 -1.35 -5.89 -22.30
N GLY A 29 -2.52 -5.23 -22.16
CA GLY A 29 -3.58 -5.24 -23.17
C GLY A 29 -3.09 -4.73 -24.52
N MET A 30 -2.45 -3.56 -24.55
CA MET A 30 -1.83 -3.03 -25.78
C MET A 30 -0.82 -3.99 -26.39
N GLY A 31 -0.02 -4.69 -25.57
CA GLY A 31 0.93 -5.69 -26.04
C GLY A 31 0.25 -6.85 -26.77
N VAL A 32 -0.88 -7.32 -26.27
CA VAL A 32 -1.70 -8.35 -26.95
C VAL A 32 -2.21 -7.83 -28.30
N ASP A 33 -2.70 -6.60 -28.34
CA ASP A 33 -3.20 -5.99 -29.59
C ASP A 33 -2.09 -5.84 -30.64
N TYR A 34 -0.90 -5.38 -30.24
CA TYR A 34 0.24 -5.27 -31.14
C TYR A 34 0.77 -6.63 -31.63
N ALA A 35 0.74 -7.66 -30.77
CA ALA A 35 1.07 -9.01 -31.18
C ALA A 35 0.09 -9.53 -32.26
N ALA A 36 -1.21 -9.28 -32.10
CA ALA A 36 -2.21 -9.63 -33.10
C ALA A 36 -2.00 -8.88 -34.44
N ALA A 37 -1.56 -7.63 -34.37
CA ALA A 37 -1.22 -6.81 -35.53
C ALA A 37 0.15 -7.14 -36.18
N LYS A 38 0.95 -8.03 -35.58
CA LYS A 38 2.35 -8.29 -35.96
C LYS A 38 3.22 -7.03 -35.94
N ASP A 39 2.92 -6.11 -35.03
CA ASP A 39 3.73 -4.91 -34.77
C ASP A 39 4.73 -5.18 -33.64
N ASP A 40 5.93 -5.62 -34.01
CA ASP A 40 7.00 -5.95 -33.07
C ASP A 40 7.50 -4.72 -32.28
N THR A 41 7.37 -3.52 -32.85
CA THR A 41 7.82 -2.29 -32.20
C THR A 41 6.84 -1.91 -31.08
N GLY A 42 5.54 -1.91 -31.40
CA GLY A 42 4.46 -1.71 -30.42
C GLY A 42 4.50 -2.76 -29.31
N LEU A 43 4.71 -4.04 -29.66
CA LEU A 43 4.85 -5.14 -28.71
C LEU A 43 6.03 -4.93 -27.75
N THR A 44 7.20 -4.55 -28.28
CA THR A 44 8.39 -4.29 -27.47
C THR A 44 8.18 -3.12 -26.52
N TYR A 45 7.60 -2.03 -27.01
CA TYR A 45 7.34 -0.84 -26.22
C TYR A 45 6.37 -1.11 -25.08
N SER A 46 5.20 -1.64 -25.40
CA SER A 46 4.11 -1.93 -24.44
C SER A 46 4.57 -2.91 -23.35
N THR A 47 5.30 -3.97 -23.71
CA THR A 47 5.87 -4.92 -22.75
C THR A 47 6.84 -4.23 -21.78
N ARG A 48 7.73 -3.37 -22.28
CA ARG A 48 8.67 -2.63 -21.41
C ARG A 48 7.95 -1.69 -20.45
N ARG A 49 6.87 -1.04 -20.91
CA ARG A 49 6.05 -0.14 -20.07
C ARG A 49 5.30 -0.91 -18.99
N ALA A 50 4.72 -2.07 -19.32
CA ALA A 50 4.09 -2.95 -18.34
C ALA A 50 5.09 -3.38 -17.25
N VAL A 51 6.31 -3.78 -17.64
CA VAL A 51 7.37 -4.15 -16.68
C VAL A 51 7.76 -2.97 -15.80
N ALA A 52 7.90 -1.76 -16.36
CA ALA A 52 8.24 -0.58 -15.57
C ALA A 52 7.15 -0.24 -14.53
N ALA A 53 5.88 -0.27 -14.93
CA ALA A 53 4.74 -0.06 -14.03
C ALA A 53 4.70 -1.12 -12.91
N LEU A 54 4.95 -2.39 -13.24
CA LEU A 54 4.99 -3.46 -12.25
C LEU A 54 6.13 -3.27 -11.25
N LYS A 55 7.33 -2.89 -11.73
CA LYS A 55 8.47 -2.59 -10.85
C LYS A 55 8.17 -1.45 -9.89
N HIS A 56 7.49 -0.40 -10.37
CA HIS A 56 7.05 0.68 -9.49
C HIS A 56 6.04 0.18 -8.45
N GLY A 57 5.03 -0.58 -8.86
CA GLY A 57 4.05 -1.17 -7.93
C GLY A 57 4.71 -2.02 -6.83
N VAL A 58 5.72 -2.83 -7.18
CA VAL A 58 6.48 -3.62 -6.20
C VAL A 58 7.27 -2.74 -5.22
N ALA A 59 7.87 -1.64 -5.69
CA ALA A 59 8.57 -0.71 -4.80
C ALA A 59 7.61 -0.06 -3.78
N ILE A 60 6.40 0.27 -4.22
CA ILE A 60 5.38 0.88 -3.36
C ILE A 60 4.79 -0.14 -2.38
N LEU A 61 4.63 -1.40 -2.80
CA LEU A 61 4.26 -2.50 -1.89
C LEU A 61 5.25 -2.63 -0.73
N LYS A 62 6.55 -2.52 -1.00
CA LYS A 62 7.56 -2.51 0.06
C LYS A 62 7.38 -1.35 1.03
N MET A 63 7.11 -0.14 0.53
CA MET A 63 6.83 1.02 1.39
C MET A 63 5.57 0.81 2.23
N LEU A 64 4.54 0.16 1.68
CA LEU A 64 3.31 -0.19 2.38
C LEU A 64 3.58 -1.18 3.52
N GLU A 65 4.41 -2.20 3.30
CA GLU A 65 4.82 -3.15 4.34
C GLU A 65 5.52 -2.44 5.50
N GLU A 66 6.50 -1.58 5.19
CA GLU A 66 7.24 -0.78 6.17
C GLU A 66 6.30 0.13 6.99
N LYS A 67 5.35 0.79 6.32
CA LYS A 67 4.36 1.65 6.98
C LYS A 67 3.43 0.85 7.90
N ASN A 68 2.91 -0.29 7.44
CA ASN A 68 2.05 -1.14 8.26
C ASN A 68 2.80 -1.67 9.50
N ALA A 69 4.09 -2.02 9.36
CA ALA A 69 4.92 -2.45 10.48
C ALA A 69 5.13 -1.33 11.50
N ALA A 70 5.41 -0.11 11.04
CA ALA A 70 5.55 1.06 11.90
C ALA A 70 4.25 1.40 12.65
N ASP A 71 3.10 1.35 11.96
CA ASP A 71 1.79 1.61 12.56
C ASP A 71 1.45 0.57 13.63
N LEU A 72 1.77 -0.70 13.39
CA LEU A 72 1.58 -1.75 14.39
C LEU A 72 2.44 -1.51 15.64
N GLN A 73 3.72 -1.13 15.46
CA GLN A 73 4.61 -0.83 16.58
C GLN A 73 4.10 0.37 17.39
N ALA A 74 3.67 1.44 16.73
CA ALA A 74 3.09 2.61 17.38
C ALA A 74 1.83 2.26 18.20
N GLN A 75 0.96 1.41 17.64
CA GLN A 75 -0.23 0.92 18.35
C GLN A 75 0.12 0.05 19.57
N GLN A 76 1.15 -0.77 19.48
CA GLN A 76 1.62 -1.59 20.60
C GLN A 76 2.19 -0.73 21.73
N LEU A 77 2.98 0.30 21.40
CA LEU A 77 3.51 1.25 22.38
C LEU A 77 2.40 2.03 23.08
N ALA A 78 1.46 2.60 22.32
CA ALA A 78 0.33 3.33 22.89
C ALA A 78 -0.52 2.46 23.84
N ARG A 79 -0.72 1.18 23.51
CA ARG A 79 -1.40 0.23 24.39
C ARG A 79 -0.60 -0.07 25.66
N ALA A 80 0.72 -0.22 25.55
CA ALA A 80 1.58 -0.44 26.71
C ALA A 80 1.60 0.78 27.65
N GLU A 81 1.64 1.99 27.10
CA GLU A 81 1.54 3.24 27.86
C GLU A 81 0.21 3.37 28.58
N GLN A 82 -0.91 3.07 27.90
CA GLN A 82 -2.24 3.05 28.53
C GLN A 82 -2.33 2.02 29.65
N GLN A 83 -1.85 0.80 29.42
CA GLN A 83 -1.84 -0.24 30.45
C GLN A 83 -0.94 0.13 31.63
N GLY A 84 0.21 0.75 31.38
CA GLY A 84 1.10 1.26 32.43
C GLY A 84 0.48 2.40 33.23
N ALA A 85 -0.19 3.34 32.55
CA ALA A 85 -0.92 4.44 33.17
C ALA A 85 -2.10 3.95 34.01
N ASP A 86 -2.89 2.97 33.52
CA ASP A 86 -4.00 2.37 34.24
C ASP A 86 -3.55 1.63 35.51
N VAL A 87 -2.40 0.94 35.44
CA VAL A 87 -1.76 0.30 36.58
C VAL A 87 -1.24 1.34 37.58
N ALA A 88 -0.59 2.41 37.11
CA ALA A 88 -0.07 3.49 37.97
C ALA A 88 -1.18 4.29 38.66
N LEU A 89 -2.34 4.46 38.02
CA LEU A 89 -3.51 5.14 38.58
C LEU A 89 -4.36 4.23 39.47
N GLY A 90 -4.01 2.95 39.62
CA GLY A 90 -4.74 1.99 40.46
C GLY A 90 -6.17 1.71 39.99
N LEU A 91 -6.47 1.96 38.71
CA LEU A 91 -7.81 1.80 38.13
C LEU A 91 -8.15 0.34 37.82
N ARG A 92 -7.19 -0.58 37.96
CA ARG A 92 -7.40 -2.03 37.89
C ARG A 92 -7.95 -2.55 39.22
N GLY A 93 -9.28 -2.52 39.39
CA GLY A 93 -9.98 -3.32 40.42
C GLY A 93 -10.89 -2.59 41.40
N ARG A 94 -11.71 -1.63 40.95
CA ARG A 94 -12.85 -1.11 41.75
C ARG A 94 -14.19 -1.32 41.03
N ASP A 95 -14.46 -2.55 40.63
CA ASP A 95 -15.83 -3.02 40.44
C ASP A 95 -16.02 -4.20 41.40
N GLY A 96 -16.44 -3.87 42.62
CA GLY A 96 -16.93 -4.78 43.65
C GLY A 96 -18.26 -4.28 44.15
#